data_AF-A0A076EFU9-F1
#
_entry.id   AF-A0A076EFU9-F1
#
_cell.length_a   1.000
_cell.length_b   1.000
_cell.length_c   1.000
_cell.angle_alpha   90.00
_cell.angle_beta   90.00
_cell.angle_gamma   90.00
#
_symmetry.space_group_name_H-M   'P 1'
#
loop_
_entity.id
_entity.type
_entity.pdbx_description
1 polymer ?
#
loop_
_entity_poly.entity_id
_entity_poly.type
_entity_poly.pdbx_seq_one_letter_code
_entity_poly.pdbx_strand_id
1 'polypeptide(L)'
;MRTERENREWSQKELADQMNRMQDPVAGTRTHVTTVAKIEAGDRTVRLDEAVTLAKVFEVSLDWMLGTEQEHDLAYALDRLTAAAQRSGVDAEKIAAALHTAEQDVTRHYDPEALRSVVRDGITDDVKDMNLGNLRAMAMLLTSERGREALTRGIADTTMVVALRHADRTQLVAQLDSLRTPDQETTT
;
A
#
# COMPACT_ATOMS: atom_id res chain seq x y z
N MET A 1 -18.53 -7.70 -12.83
CA MET A 1 -18.81 -6.25 -13.06
C MET A 1 -19.92 -5.71 -12.19
N ARG A 2 -21.19 -6.15 -12.34
CA ARG A 2 -22.32 -5.64 -11.54
C ARG A 2 -22.04 -5.72 -10.03
N THR A 3 -21.58 -6.89 -9.59
CA THR A 3 -21.17 -7.15 -8.20
C THR A 3 -20.12 -6.14 -7.70
N GLU A 4 -19.06 -5.89 -8.48
CA GLU A 4 -18.02 -4.91 -8.11
C GLU A 4 -18.53 -3.47 -8.02
N ARG A 5 -19.46 -3.08 -8.91
CA ARG A 5 -20.10 -1.76 -8.82
C ARG A 5 -20.93 -1.63 -7.54
N GLU A 6 -21.72 -2.66 -7.23
CA GLU A 6 -22.62 -2.69 -6.07
C GLU A 6 -21.85 -2.72 -4.75
N ASN A 7 -20.75 -3.48 -4.67
CA ASN A 7 -19.87 -3.52 -3.49
C ASN A 7 -19.26 -2.15 -3.14
N ARG A 8 -19.16 -1.26 -4.13
CA ARG A 8 -18.64 0.12 -3.97
C ARG A 8 -19.74 1.15 -3.81
N GLU A 9 -20.99 0.70 -3.74
CA GLU A 9 -22.18 1.55 -3.65
C GLU A 9 -22.30 2.55 -4.82
N TRP A 10 -21.71 2.22 -5.98
CA TRP A 10 -21.75 3.09 -7.14
C TRP A 10 -23.02 2.89 -7.96
N SER A 11 -23.59 4.00 -8.40
CA SER A 11 -24.58 4.03 -9.48
C SER A 11 -23.94 3.69 -10.83
N GLN A 12 -24.76 3.25 -11.80
CA GLN A 12 -24.29 3.04 -13.18
C GLN A 12 -23.71 4.32 -13.80
N LYS A 13 -24.22 5.48 -13.37
CA LYS A 13 -23.71 6.79 -13.80
C LYS A 13 -22.30 7.03 -13.27
N GLU A 14 -22.08 6.81 -11.98
CA GLU A 14 -20.75 6.99 -11.38
C GLU A 14 -19.72 6.05 -12.00
N LEU A 15 -20.09 4.80 -12.30
CA LEU A 15 -19.19 3.89 -13.01
C LEU A 15 -18.83 4.42 -14.40
N ALA A 16 -19.81 4.92 -15.17
CA ALA A 16 -19.55 5.53 -16.47
C ALA A 16 -18.61 6.75 -16.35
N ASP A 17 -18.81 7.58 -15.33
CA ASP A 17 -17.97 8.75 -15.05
C ASP A 17 -16.55 8.36 -14.63
N GLN A 18 -16.37 7.25 -13.90
CA GLN A 18 -15.05 6.69 -13.56
C GLN A 18 -14.34 6.12 -14.80
N MET A 19 -15.06 5.35 -15.62
CA MET A 19 -14.52 4.82 -16.88
C MET A 19 -14.02 5.97 -17.78
N ASN A 20 -14.82 7.01 -17.95
CA ASN A 20 -14.46 8.18 -18.75
C ASN A 20 -13.22 8.93 -18.23
N ARG A 21 -12.96 8.90 -16.92
CA ARG A 21 -11.77 9.50 -16.32
C ARG A 21 -10.50 8.67 -16.55
N MET A 22 -10.64 7.34 -16.59
CA MET A 22 -9.52 6.40 -16.71
C MET A 22 -9.22 5.97 -18.15
N GLN A 23 -10.14 6.24 -19.07
CA GLN A 23 -10.00 5.85 -20.46
C GLN A 23 -8.90 6.65 -21.17
N ASP A 24 -8.11 5.96 -22.00
CA ASP A 24 -7.07 6.58 -22.81
C ASP A 24 -7.71 7.59 -23.79
N PRO A 25 -7.20 8.83 -23.91
CA PRO A 25 -7.68 9.82 -24.88
C PRO A 25 -7.73 9.29 -26.32
N VAL A 26 -6.87 8.33 -26.68
CA VAL A 26 -6.79 7.75 -28.03
C VAL A 26 -7.96 6.79 -28.32
N ALA A 27 -8.59 6.21 -27.29
CA ALA A 27 -9.70 5.26 -27.46
C ALA A 27 -11.00 5.91 -28.00
N GLY A 28 -11.06 7.24 -28.04
CA GLY A 28 -12.01 8.03 -28.85
C GLY A 28 -13.50 7.90 -28.51
N THR A 29 -13.89 7.07 -27.53
CA THR A 29 -15.29 6.72 -27.30
C THR A 29 -15.67 6.91 -25.85
N ARG A 30 -16.50 7.92 -25.55
CA ARG A 30 -16.99 8.16 -24.19
C ARG A 30 -17.94 7.03 -23.77
N THR A 31 -17.76 6.51 -22.57
CA THR A 31 -18.68 5.55 -21.96
C THR A 31 -19.94 6.27 -21.48
N HIS A 32 -21.10 5.85 -21.98
CA HIS A 32 -22.41 6.36 -21.55
C HIS A 32 -23.03 5.45 -20.48
N VAL A 33 -23.91 5.99 -19.62
CA VAL A 33 -24.63 5.22 -18.59
C VAL A 33 -25.41 4.04 -19.18
N THR A 34 -26.04 4.25 -20.34
CA THR A 34 -26.76 3.19 -21.07
C THR A 34 -25.84 2.08 -21.59
N THR A 35 -24.56 2.38 -21.83
CA THR A 35 -23.56 1.38 -22.18
C THR A 35 -23.27 0.48 -21.00
N VAL A 36 -23.04 1.05 -19.82
CA VAL A 36 -22.86 0.31 -18.56
C VAL A 36 -24.08 -0.58 -18.31
N ALA A 37 -25.29 -0.05 -18.43
CA ALA A 37 -26.52 -0.82 -18.25
C ALA A 37 -26.62 -2.04 -19.19
N LYS A 38 -26.31 -1.86 -20.48
CA LYS A 38 -26.34 -2.96 -21.46
C LYS A 38 -25.26 -4.01 -21.20
N ILE A 39 -24.07 -3.59 -20.79
CA ILE A 39 -23.00 -4.53 -20.40
C ILE A 39 -23.44 -5.33 -19.18
N GLU A 40 -23.98 -4.68 -18.15
CA GLU A 40 -24.43 -5.36 -16.93
C GLU A 40 -25.61 -6.30 -17.18
N ALA A 41 -26.46 -6.01 -18.17
CA ALA A 41 -27.56 -6.88 -18.58
C ALA A 41 -27.09 -8.07 -19.44
N GLY A 42 -25.87 -8.00 -20.01
CA GLY A 42 -25.40 -8.98 -20.99
C GLY A 42 -25.91 -8.74 -22.40
N ASP A 43 -26.64 -7.66 -22.64
CA ASP A 43 -27.19 -7.28 -23.95
C ASP A 43 -26.11 -6.79 -24.93
N ARG A 44 -24.90 -6.51 -24.42
CA ARG A 44 -23.76 -6.05 -25.21
C ARG A 44 -22.47 -6.71 -24.73
N THR A 45 -21.64 -7.14 -25.68
CA THR A 45 -20.27 -7.60 -25.41
C THR A 45 -19.35 -6.45 -25.04
N VAL A 46 -18.49 -6.69 -24.04
CA VAL A 46 -17.46 -5.76 -23.60
C VAL A 46 -16.29 -5.81 -24.58
N ARG A 47 -15.88 -4.66 -25.12
CA ARG A 47 -14.68 -4.57 -25.96
C ARG A 47 -13.41 -4.63 -25.10
N LEU A 48 -12.28 -5.00 -25.69
CA LEU A 48 -11.02 -5.17 -24.95
C LEU A 48 -10.56 -3.87 -24.26
N ASP A 49 -10.70 -2.73 -24.92
CA ASP A 49 -10.39 -1.40 -24.37
C ASP A 49 -11.31 -1.04 -23.20
N GLU A 50 -12.61 -1.34 -23.30
CA GLU A 50 -13.58 -1.19 -22.21
C GLU A 50 -13.23 -2.11 -21.03
N ALA A 51 -12.84 -3.36 -21.30
CA ALA A 51 -12.45 -4.32 -20.27
C ALA A 51 -11.17 -3.90 -19.54
N VAL A 52 -10.15 -3.43 -20.27
CA VAL A 52 -8.92 -2.86 -19.68
C VAL A 52 -9.24 -1.63 -18.84
N THR A 53 -10.15 -0.78 -19.31
CA THR A 53 -10.59 0.41 -18.56
C THR A 53 -11.34 0.02 -17.28
N LEU A 54 -12.24 -0.97 -17.35
CA LEU A 54 -12.94 -1.50 -16.19
C LEU A 54 -11.97 -2.11 -15.18
N ALA A 55 -10.97 -2.87 -15.62
CA ALA A 55 -9.94 -3.44 -14.76
C ALA A 55 -9.19 -2.34 -13.99
N LYS A 56 -8.82 -1.25 -14.67
CA LYS A 56 -8.21 -0.07 -14.05
C LYS A 56 -9.14 0.61 -13.04
N VAL A 57 -10.40 0.84 -13.40
CA VAL A 57 -11.42 1.46 -12.51
C VAL A 57 -11.65 0.61 -11.28
N PHE A 58 -11.65 -0.71 -11.45
CA PHE A 58 -11.83 -1.65 -10.35
C PHE A 58 -10.54 -1.97 -9.61
N GLU A 59 -9.38 -1.50 -10.08
CA GLU A 59 -8.08 -1.83 -9.50
C GLU A 59 -7.82 -3.35 -9.38
N VAL A 60 -8.41 -4.12 -10.30
CA VAL A 60 -8.26 -5.58 -10.41
C VAL A 60 -7.53 -5.93 -11.71
N SER A 61 -7.04 -7.17 -11.81
CA SER A 61 -6.44 -7.65 -13.06
C SER A 61 -7.51 -7.88 -14.14
N LEU A 62 -7.13 -7.81 -15.42
CA LEU A 62 -8.05 -8.17 -16.50
C LEU A 62 -8.41 -9.67 -16.42
N ASP A 63 -7.48 -10.51 -15.98
CA ASP A 63 -7.66 -11.94 -15.81
C ASP A 63 -8.68 -12.25 -14.68
N TRP A 64 -8.66 -11.46 -13.60
CA TRP A 64 -9.70 -11.47 -12.54
C TRP A 64 -11.09 -11.29 -13.15
N MET A 65 -11.22 -10.26 -13.99
CA MET A 65 -12.49 -9.92 -14.65
C MET A 65 -12.95 -11.00 -15.64
N LEU A 66 -12.03 -11.72 -16.26
CA LEU A 66 -12.31 -12.83 -17.16
C LEU A 66 -12.63 -14.14 -16.42
N GLY A 67 -12.46 -14.16 -15.09
CA GLY A 67 -12.67 -15.36 -14.27
C GLY A 67 -11.62 -16.45 -14.51
N THR A 68 -10.46 -16.08 -15.09
CA THR A 68 -9.35 -16.99 -15.36
C THR A 68 -8.39 -17.13 -14.19
N GLU A 69 -8.68 -16.50 -13.05
CA GLU A 69 -7.88 -16.64 -11.85
C GLU A 69 -7.99 -18.03 -11.23
N GLN A 70 -7.00 -18.85 -11.54
CA GLN A 70 -6.51 -19.89 -10.65
C GLN A 70 -5.05 -19.56 -10.30
N GLU A 71 -4.74 -19.55 -9.00
CA GLU A 71 -3.41 -19.53 -8.37
C GLU A 71 -2.47 -18.31 -8.60
N HIS A 72 -2.51 -17.63 -9.75
CA HIS A 72 -1.56 -16.55 -10.06
C HIS A 72 -1.85 -15.21 -9.36
N ASP A 73 -3.09 -14.97 -8.90
CA ASP A 73 -3.47 -13.69 -8.31
C ASP A 73 -2.94 -13.50 -6.88
N LEU A 74 -2.92 -14.56 -6.06
CA LEU A 74 -2.32 -14.48 -4.72
C LEU A 74 -0.82 -14.20 -4.80
N ALA A 75 -0.10 -14.87 -5.71
CA ALA A 75 1.32 -14.64 -5.92
C ALA A 75 1.61 -13.21 -6.38
N TYR A 76 0.78 -12.66 -7.28
CA TYR A 76 0.88 -11.29 -7.75
C TYR A 76 0.53 -10.26 -6.66
N ALA A 77 -0.54 -10.49 -5.90
CA ALA A 77 -0.92 -9.65 -4.76
C ALA A 77 0.17 -9.63 -3.68
N LEU A 78 0.75 -10.78 -3.35
CA LEU A 78 1.89 -10.88 -2.45
C LEU A 78 3.13 -10.16 -2.98
N ASP A 79 3.39 -10.22 -4.28
CA ASP A 79 4.52 -9.51 -4.88
C ASP A 79 4.33 -7.99 -4.83
N ARG A 80 3.12 -7.49 -5.14
CA ARG A 80 2.76 -6.07 -4.99
C ARG A 80 2.85 -5.61 -3.55
N LEU A 81 2.35 -6.40 -2.60
CA LEU A 81 2.42 -6.10 -1.17
C LEU A 81 3.88 -6.05 -0.70
N THR A 82 4.72 -6.99 -1.14
CA THR A 82 6.15 -7.00 -0.81
C THR A 82 6.87 -5.78 -1.39
N ALA A 83 6.60 -5.44 -2.65
CA ALA A 83 7.21 -4.27 -3.29
C ALA A 83 6.78 -2.96 -2.60
N ALA A 84 5.52 -2.88 -2.15
CA ALA A 84 5.04 -1.76 -1.35
C ALA A 84 5.74 -1.71 0.03
N ALA A 85 5.82 -2.84 0.73
CA ALA A 85 6.54 -3.01 1.99
C ALA A 85 8.01 -2.57 1.89
N GLN A 86 8.74 -2.99 0.86
CA GLN A 86 10.13 -2.60 0.63
C GLN A 86 10.29 -1.09 0.41
N ARG A 87 9.42 -0.48 -0.42
CA ARG A 87 9.43 0.98 -0.62
C ARG A 87 9.16 1.73 0.69
N SER A 88 8.17 1.29 1.46
CA SER A 88 7.88 1.86 2.78
C SER A 88 9.08 1.76 3.72
N GLY A 89 9.83 0.66 3.70
CA GLY A 89 11.06 0.51 4.48
C GLY A 89 12.13 1.55 4.11
N VAL A 90 12.38 1.76 2.82
CA VAL A 90 13.34 2.76 2.34
C VAL A 90 12.91 4.18 2.73
N ASP A 91 11.62 4.50 2.62
CA ASP A 91 11.13 5.83 3.00
C ASP A 91 11.15 6.03 4.53
N ALA A 92 10.88 4.97 5.30
CA ALA A 92 11.05 4.95 6.74
C ALA A 92 12.50 5.26 7.17
N GLU A 93 13.50 4.67 6.51
CA GLU A 93 14.92 4.96 6.74
C GLU A 93 15.27 6.42 6.46
N LYS A 94 14.77 6.99 5.36
CA LYS A 94 14.98 8.42 5.03
C LYS A 94 14.38 9.33 6.09
N ILE A 95 13.16 9.03 6.56
CA ILE A 95 12.50 9.79 7.62
C ILE A 95 13.32 9.69 8.91
N ALA A 96 13.79 8.49 9.28
CA ALA A 96 14.63 8.30 10.46
C ALA A 96 15.93 9.12 10.38
N ALA A 97 16.59 9.13 9.21
CA ALA A 97 17.80 9.93 8.99
C ALA A 97 17.53 11.44 9.10
N ALA A 98 16.40 11.92 8.57
CA ALA A 98 15.98 13.31 8.68
C ALA A 98 15.69 13.69 10.15
N LEU A 99 14.98 12.82 10.89
CA LEU A 99 14.72 13.01 12.32
C LEU A 99 16.01 13.04 13.15
N HIS A 100 16.96 12.16 12.84
CA HIS A 100 18.26 12.16 13.52
C HIS A 100 19.05 13.45 13.29
N THR A 101 19.07 13.95 12.05
CA THR A 101 19.71 15.23 11.69
C THR A 101 19.05 16.38 12.44
N ALA A 102 17.72 16.38 12.46
CA ALA A 102 16.90 17.33 13.22
C ALA A 102 17.21 17.34 14.72
N GLU A 103 17.32 16.17 15.35
CA GLU A 103 17.67 16.04 16.77
C GLU A 103 19.09 16.53 17.06
N GLN A 104 20.05 16.26 16.16
CA GLN A 104 21.42 16.77 16.29
C GLN A 104 21.44 18.31 16.26
N ASP A 105 20.68 18.92 15.35
CA ASP A 105 20.60 20.38 15.26
C ASP A 105 19.94 21.00 16.50
N VAL A 106 18.89 20.38 17.05
CA VAL A 106 18.32 20.81 18.33
C VAL A 106 19.35 20.71 19.46
N THR A 107 20.08 19.59 19.54
CA THR A 107 21.08 19.35 20.59
C THR A 107 22.27 20.32 20.50
N ARG A 108 22.61 20.82 19.31
CA ARG A 108 23.66 21.83 19.13
C ARG A 108 23.27 23.21 19.68
N HIS A 109 21.98 23.53 19.68
CA HIS A 109 21.50 24.89 19.97
C HIS A 109 20.73 25.00 21.30
N TYR A 110 20.32 23.87 21.87
CA TYR A 110 19.47 23.83 23.05
C TYR A 110 19.90 22.70 24.01
N ASP A 111 19.55 22.84 25.29
CA ASP A 111 19.67 21.76 26.26
C ASP A 111 18.54 20.72 26.03
N PRO A 112 18.84 19.53 25.51
CA PRO A 112 17.82 18.55 25.18
C PRO A 112 17.16 17.95 26.43
N GLU A 113 17.81 17.96 27.59
CA GLU A 113 17.27 17.36 28.81
C GLU A 113 16.24 18.28 29.45
N ALA A 114 16.51 19.59 29.47
CA ALA A 114 15.53 20.60 29.84
C ALA A 114 14.28 20.57 28.95
N LEU A 115 14.45 20.43 27.63
CA LEU A 115 13.32 20.34 26.69
C LEU A 115 12.51 19.06 26.88
N ARG A 116 13.18 17.92 27.14
CA ARG A 116 12.51 16.63 27.40
C ARG A 116 11.75 16.62 28.72
N SER A 117 12.23 17.31 29.76
CA SER A 117 11.50 17.40 31.03
C SER A 117 10.17 18.12 30.81
N VAL A 118 10.17 19.25 30.08
CA VAL A 118 8.95 20.00 29.76
C VAL A 118 7.98 19.17 28.92
N VAL A 119 8.47 18.38 27.96
CA VAL A 119 7.63 17.46 27.18
C VAL A 119 7.01 16.36 28.06
N ARG A 120 7.79 15.78 28.98
CA ARG A 120 7.36 14.68 29.86
C ARG A 120 6.35 15.13 30.91
N ASP A 121 6.57 16.30 31.48
CA ASP A 121 5.74 16.85 32.56
C ASP A 121 4.42 17.46 32.02
N GLY A 122 4.25 17.47 30.69
CA GLY A 122 3.12 18.04 29.99
C GLY A 122 3.31 19.53 29.73
N ILE A 123 2.65 20.04 28.69
CA ILE A 123 2.62 21.48 28.38
C ILE A 123 1.88 22.18 29.52
N THR A 124 2.62 22.68 30.51
CA THR A 124 2.10 23.50 31.62
C THR A 124 1.86 24.94 31.15
N ASP A 125 1.28 25.78 32.01
CA ASP A 125 1.11 27.21 31.73
C ASP A 125 2.44 27.95 31.46
N ASP A 126 3.58 27.39 31.89
CA ASP A 126 4.94 27.94 31.67
C ASP A 126 5.36 27.98 30.19
N VAL A 127 4.65 27.28 29.31
CA VAL A 127 4.96 27.27 27.87
C VAL A 127 4.59 28.61 27.21
N LYS A 128 3.74 29.44 27.84
CA LYS A 128 3.35 30.76 27.34
C LYS A 128 4.51 31.76 27.29
N ASP A 129 5.51 31.60 28.15
CA ASP A 129 6.66 32.49 28.24
C ASP A 129 7.90 31.97 27.48
N MET A 130 7.79 30.80 26.82
CA MET A 130 8.87 30.28 26.00
C MET A 130 9.04 31.07 24.71
N ASN A 131 10.29 31.31 24.33
CA ASN A 131 10.59 31.87 23.02
C ASN A 131 10.24 30.86 21.89
N LEU A 132 9.99 31.39 20.70
CA LEU A 132 9.59 30.60 19.53
C LEU A 132 10.61 29.51 19.13
N GLY A 133 11.90 29.72 19.43
CA GLY A 133 12.95 28.73 19.20
C GLY A 133 12.78 27.49 20.08
N ASN A 134 12.53 27.68 21.38
CA ASN A 134 12.28 26.59 22.33
C ASN A 134 10.99 25.84 21.99
N LEU A 135 9.93 26.56 21.60
CA LEU A 135 8.67 25.94 21.15
C LEU A 135 8.86 25.05 19.91
N ARG A 136 9.65 25.52 18.93
CA ARG A 136 10.00 24.74 17.74
C ARG A 136 10.84 23.51 18.08
N ALA A 137 11.82 23.66 18.96
CA ALA A 137 12.66 22.55 19.41
C ALA A 137 11.84 21.47 20.13
N MET A 138 10.90 21.85 21.00
CA MET A 138 9.98 20.90 21.65
C MET A 138 9.06 20.21 20.65
N ALA A 139 8.44 20.95 19.72
CA ALA A 139 7.60 20.36 18.69
C ALA A 139 8.39 19.33 17.85
N MET A 140 9.63 19.65 17.48
CA MET A 140 10.51 18.78 16.72
C MET A 140 10.87 17.50 17.50
N LEU A 141 11.16 17.60 18.80
CA LEU A 141 11.41 16.45 19.67
C LEU A 141 10.16 15.55 19.79
N LEU A 142 8.99 16.14 20.01
CA LEU A 142 7.73 15.40 20.15
C LEU A 142 7.32 14.70 18.87
N THR A 143 7.49 15.36 17.71
CA THR A 143 7.27 14.76 16.40
C THR A 143 8.30 13.65 16.12
N SER A 144 9.56 13.83 16.52
CA SER A 144 10.60 12.80 16.37
C SER A 144 10.30 11.55 17.19
N GLU A 145 9.94 11.69 18.47
CA GLU A 145 9.59 10.55 19.33
C GLU A 145 8.40 9.76 18.78
N ARG A 146 7.31 10.44 18.41
CA ARG A 146 6.16 9.78 17.79
C ARG A 146 6.48 9.16 16.44
N GLY A 147 7.31 9.84 15.63
CA GLY A 147 7.81 9.32 14.36
C GLY A 147 8.57 8.02 14.55
N ARG A 148 9.47 7.96 15.54
CA ARG A 148 10.25 6.77 15.88
C ARG A 148 9.38 5.59 16.29
N GLU A 149 8.37 5.81 17.14
CA GLU A 149 7.43 4.76 17.55
C GLU A 149 6.61 4.22 16.38
N ALA A 150 6.15 5.10 15.48
CA ALA A 150 5.42 4.70 14.28
C ALA A 150 6.33 3.91 13.31
N LEU A 151 7.58 4.34 13.14
CA LEU A 151 8.57 3.65 12.30
C LEU A 151 8.91 2.26 12.84
N THR A 152 9.15 2.12 14.15
CA THR A 152 9.44 0.81 14.77
C THR A 152 8.29 -0.18 14.55
N ARG A 153 7.04 0.27 14.71
CA ARG A 153 5.86 -0.57 14.40
C ARG A 153 5.77 -0.91 12.93
N GLY A 154 5.92 0.09 12.05
CA GLY A 154 5.89 -0.13 10.60
C GLY A 154 6.96 -1.11 10.11
N ILE A 155 8.19 -1.03 10.64
CA ILE A 155 9.27 -1.96 10.31
C ILE A 155 8.92 -3.39 10.77
N ALA A 156 8.35 -3.55 11.97
CA ALA A 156 7.93 -4.86 12.47
C ALA A 156 6.87 -5.51 11.55
N ASP A 157 5.85 -4.76 11.16
CA ASP A 157 4.79 -5.23 10.25
C ASP A 157 5.35 -5.59 8.87
N THR A 158 6.24 -4.75 8.34
CA THR A 158 6.90 -4.96 7.04
C THR A 158 7.78 -6.21 7.07
N THR A 159 8.54 -6.41 8.15
CA THR A 159 9.41 -7.57 8.37
C THR A 159 8.59 -8.85 8.46
N MET A 160 7.43 -8.80 9.14
CA MET A 160 6.50 -9.93 9.23
C MET A 160 5.97 -10.33 7.85
N VAL A 161 5.54 -9.36 7.02
CA VAL A 161 5.06 -9.62 5.65
C VAL A 161 6.16 -10.26 4.78
N VAL A 162 7.39 -9.76 4.86
CA VAL A 162 8.53 -10.32 4.12
C VAL A 162 8.87 -11.74 4.62
N ALA A 163 8.83 -11.97 5.93
CA ALA A 163 9.06 -13.29 6.52
C ALA A 163 8.00 -14.31 6.10
N LEU A 164 6.72 -13.91 6.09
CA LEU A 164 5.60 -14.74 5.61
C LEU A 164 5.79 -15.15 4.14
N ARG A 165 6.21 -14.22 3.27
CA ARG A 165 6.52 -14.54 1.86
C ARG A 165 7.65 -15.57 1.74
N HIS A 166 8.69 -15.45 2.56
CA HIS A 166 9.80 -16.41 2.54
C HIS A 166 9.37 -17.79 3.06
N ALA A 167 8.51 -17.85 4.08
CA ALA A 167 7.96 -19.09 4.60
C ALA A 167 7.11 -19.82 3.53
N ASP A 168 6.18 -19.12 2.89
CA ASP A 168 5.35 -19.68 1.81
C ASP A 168 6.19 -20.16 0.63
N ARG A 169 7.19 -19.37 0.21
CA ARG A 169 8.11 -19.78 -0.87
C ARG A 169 8.87 -21.05 -0.50
N THR A 170 9.33 -21.17 0.74
CA THR A 170 10.07 -22.37 1.21
C THR A 170 9.15 -23.59 1.20
N GLN A 171 7.90 -23.43 1.62
CA GLN A 171 6.90 -24.49 1.62
C GLN A 171 6.53 -24.93 0.19
N LEU A 172 6.36 -23.98 -0.73
CA LEU A 172 6.14 -24.24 -2.16
C LEU A 172 7.33 -24.93 -2.83
N VAL A 173 8.57 -24.53 -2.51
CA VAL A 173 9.78 -25.20 -3.03
C VAL A 173 9.87 -26.62 -2.50
N ALA A 174 9.60 -26.84 -1.20
CA ALA A 174 9.59 -28.19 -0.62
C ALA A 174 8.51 -29.10 -1.24
N GLN A 175 7.34 -28.54 -1.58
CA GLN A 175 6.28 -29.27 -2.30
C GLN A 175 6.67 -29.55 -3.75
N LEU A 176 7.33 -28.61 -4.45
CA LEU A 176 7.81 -28.83 -5.81
C LEU A 176 8.95 -29.86 -5.88
N ASP A 177 9.85 -29.88 -4.88
CA ASP A 177 10.94 -30.84 -4.80
C ASP A 177 10.41 -32.26 -4.49
N SER A 178 9.38 -32.40 -3.64
CA SER A 178 8.75 -33.70 -3.39
C SER A 178 7.99 -34.25 -4.61
N LEU A 179 7.50 -33.36 -5.48
CA LEU A 179 6.90 -33.72 -6.77
C LEU A 179 7.93 -34.02 -7.87
N ARG A 180 9.18 -33.56 -7.72
CA ARG A 180 10.29 -33.80 -8.66
C ARG A 180 11.04 -35.10 -8.43
N THR A 181 10.69 -35.85 -7.39
CA THR A 181 11.14 -37.24 -7.19
C THR A 181 10.10 -38.25 -7.72
N PRO A 182 10.02 -38.52 -9.03
CA PRO A 182 9.53 -39.81 -9.52
C PRO A 182 10.69 -40.69 -10.00
N ASP A 183 10.76 -41.89 -9.42
CA ASP A 183 11.31 -43.12 -10.00
C ASP A 183 12.72 -43.10 -10.63
N GLN A 184 13.77 -42.96 -9.82
CA GLN A 184 15.10 -43.49 -10.18
C GLN A 184 15.47 -44.81 -9.48
N GLU A 185 14.53 -45.46 -8.78
CA GLU A 185 14.75 -46.77 -8.16
C GLU A 185 13.82 -47.83 -8.76
N THR A 186 14.02 -48.18 -10.03
CA THR A 186 13.58 -49.48 -10.56
C THR A 186 14.47 -49.91 -11.72
N THR A 187 15.72 -50.22 -11.43
CA THR A 187 16.54 -51.03 -12.34
C THR A 187 17.50 -51.89 -11.52
N THR A 188 17.00 -53.00 -10.98
CA THR A 188 17.83 -54.20 -10.72
C THR A 188 16.96 -55.44 -10.77
#